data_AF-A0A1G7HL77-F1
#
_entry.id   AF-A0A1G7HL77-F1
#
_cell.length_a   1.000
_cell.length_b   1.000
_cell.length_c   1.000
_cell.angle_alpha   90.00
_cell.angle_beta   90.00
_cell.angle_gamma   90.00
#
_symmetry.space_group_name_H-M   'P 1'
#
loop_
_entity.id
_entity.type
_entity.pdbx_description
1 polymer ?
#
loop_
_entity_poly.entity_id
_entity_poly.type
_entity_poly.pdbx_seq_one_letter_code
_entity_poly.pdbx_strand_id
1 'polypeptide(L)'
;MSRTVAALLVLVVLAGCQGVGVDSEQSAVPTVDEDVFSGTDGGGVAVPTVTGVSNGSGSWGSLPTPNGSTTFVARTVTVATDRPGAVEPVTVYVWNDAARNRSVAVRLGVTRNRTAVYDRTVAVPARGAVEFQLRSPARYVVAVEAAGDRHAVTLTRADFDCNVRSAWIRVGPDDRLSDRTIATTMACRAAR
;
A
#
# COMPACT_ATOMS: atom_id res chain seq x y z
N MET A 1 -36.67 44.12 -36.37
CA MET A 1 -36.71 45.16 -35.32
C MET A 1 -37.89 44.87 -34.41
N SER A 2 -37.66 44.26 -33.25
CA SER A 2 -38.65 44.24 -32.16
C SER A 2 -37.92 44.17 -30.82
N ARG A 3 -38.50 44.87 -29.84
CA ARG A 3 -37.84 45.50 -28.69
C ARG A 3 -37.72 44.58 -27.45
N THR A 4 -36.66 44.86 -26.70
CA THR A 4 -36.33 44.57 -25.29
C THR A 4 -37.46 44.21 -24.31
N VAL A 5 -37.20 43.22 -23.45
CA VAL A 5 -37.65 43.22 -22.04
C VAL A 5 -36.51 42.72 -21.14
N ALA A 6 -36.18 43.54 -20.14
CA ALA A 6 -35.22 43.29 -19.07
C ALA A 6 -35.85 42.51 -17.93
N ALA A 7 -35.09 41.65 -17.25
CA ALA A 7 -35.42 41.12 -15.92
C ALA A 7 -34.09 40.94 -15.15
N LEU A 8 -33.71 41.96 -14.37
CA LEU A 8 -33.92 42.10 -12.93
C LEU A 8 -33.11 41.10 -12.09
N LEU A 9 -32.07 41.67 -11.50
CA LEU A 9 -31.13 41.12 -10.53
C LEU A 9 -31.80 41.14 -9.15
N VAL A 10 -31.86 40.00 -8.45
CA VAL A 10 -32.22 39.93 -7.03
C VAL A 10 -31.18 39.09 -6.31
N LEU A 11 -30.32 39.79 -5.56
CA LEU A 11 -29.46 39.22 -4.52
C LEU A 11 -30.32 39.11 -3.25
N VAL A 12 -30.39 37.91 -2.65
CA VAL A 12 -30.81 37.75 -1.25
C VAL A 12 -29.72 36.93 -0.54
N VAL A 13 -29.06 37.61 0.40
CA VAL A 13 -28.17 37.03 1.42
C VAL A 13 -28.95 36.99 2.72
N LEU A 14 -28.98 35.84 3.41
CA LEU A 14 -29.20 35.63 4.85
C LEU A 14 -29.01 34.11 5.11
N ALA A 15 -27.85 33.66 5.60
CA ALA A 15 -27.47 33.52 7.02
C ALA A 15 -28.08 32.29 7.74
N GLY A 16 -27.24 31.26 7.94
CA GLY A 16 -27.04 30.52 9.19
C GLY A 16 -28.11 29.55 9.74
N CYS A 17 -27.78 28.25 9.78
CA CYS A 17 -27.83 27.36 10.96
C CYS A 17 -27.18 26.01 10.61
N GLN A 18 -25.97 25.71 11.10
CA GLN A 18 -25.72 24.79 12.24
C GLN A 18 -26.30 23.39 11.94
N GLY A 19 -25.53 22.43 11.45
CA GLY A 19 -24.44 21.78 12.18
C GLY A 19 -24.95 20.48 12.79
N VAL A 20 -25.12 19.44 11.98
CA VAL A 20 -25.36 18.07 12.47
C VAL A 20 -24.18 17.24 12.00
N GLY A 21 -23.27 16.97 12.95
CA GLY A 21 -22.10 16.13 12.74
C GLY A 21 -22.54 14.72 12.40
N VAL A 22 -22.31 14.33 11.15
CA VAL A 22 -21.97 12.94 10.88
C VAL A 22 -20.45 12.89 10.95
N ASP A 23 -19.93 12.29 12.02
CA ASP A 23 -18.57 11.78 12.07
C ASP A 23 -18.48 10.70 11.00
N SER A 24 -18.35 11.14 9.75
CA SER A 24 -17.78 10.34 8.71
C SER A 24 -16.31 10.25 9.10
N GLU A 25 -15.97 9.18 9.83
CA GLU A 25 -14.68 8.53 9.67
C GLU A 25 -14.57 8.19 8.19
N GLN A 26 -14.24 9.22 7.40
CA GLN A 26 -13.70 9.09 6.07
C GLN A 26 -12.36 8.43 6.35
N SER A 27 -12.40 7.10 6.35
CA SER A 27 -11.25 6.23 6.23
C SER A 27 -10.54 6.73 4.98
N ALA A 28 -9.63 7.68 5.19
CA ALA A 28 -8.95 8.37 4.12
C ALA A 28 -8.21 7.26 3.38
N VAL A 29 -8.66 6.96 2.17
CA VAL A 29 -7.89 6.13 1.26
C VAL A 29 -6.51 6.78 1.26
N PRO A 30 -5.45 6.07 1.68
CA PRO A 30 -4.13 6.66 1.73
C PRO A 30 -3.81 7.14 0.32
N THR A 31 -3.82 8.46 0.14
CA THR A 31 -3.45 9.08 -1.13
C THR A 31 -2.01 8.70 -1.41
N VAL A 32 -1.76 8.19 -2.61
CA VAL A 32 -0.41 7.93 -3.10
C VAL A 32 0.33 9.27 -3.04
N ASP A 33 1.25 9.40 -2.08
CA ASP A 33 2.10 10.57 -1.97
C ASP A 33 3.16 10.48 -3.07
N GLU A 34 2.86 11.05 -4.25
CA GLU A 34 3.74 11.04 -5.41
C GLU A 34 5.10 11.69 -5.12
N ASP A 35 5.19 12.57 -4.10
CA ASP A 35 6.45 13.18 -3.69
C ASP A 35 7.43 12.14 -3.13
N VAL A 36 6.94 11.01 -2.60
CA VAL A 36 7.78 9.91 -2.09
C VAL A 36 8.53 9.19 -3.22
N PHE A 37 8.05 9.30 -4.46
CA PHE A 37 8.66 8.64 -5.62
C PHE A 37 9.48 9.57 -6.52
N SER A 38 9.63 10.83 -6.13
CA SER A 38 10.23 11.89 -6.97
C SER A 38 11.68 12.24 -6.60
N GLY A 39 12.31 11.55 -5.63
CA GLY A 39 13.61 11.97 -5.07
C GLY A 39 14.84 11.54 -5.90
N THR A 40 15.66 12.54 -6.24
CA THR A 40 17.06 12.38 -6.68
C THR A 40 17.96 13.08 -5.64
N ASP A 41 18.86 12.31 -5.01
CA ASP A 41 20.05 12.69 -4.20
C ASP A 41 19.94 13.53 -2.90
N GLY A 42 20.86 13.23 -1.95
CA GLY A 42 21.40 14.26 -1.05
C GLY A 42 21.34 14.04 0.48
N GLY A 43 21.71 12.87 1.01
CA GLY A 43 21.94 12.74 2.46
C GLY A 43 22.31 11.32 2.87
N GLY A 44 23.51 11.13 3.44
CA GLY A 44 24.11 9.83 3.76
C GLY A 44 23.39 9.01 4.84
N VAL A 45 22.17 8.57 4.55
CA VAL A 45 21.45 7.53 5.28
C VAL A 45 21.31 6.35 4.34
N ALA A 46 21.70 5.15 4.79
CA ALA A 46 21.63 3.93 3.99
C ALA A 46 20.21 3.73 3.43
N VAL A 47 20.07 3.85 2.11
CA VAL A 47 18.84 3.54 1.38
C VAL A 47 18.69 2.02 1.40
N PRO A 48 17.51 1.46 1.76
CA PRO A 48 17.33 0.02 1.66
C PRO A 48 17.44 -0.41 0.21
N THR A 49 18.17 -1.49 -0.01
CA THR A 49 18.45 -2.06 -1.32
C THR A 49 17.63 -3.33 -1.51
N VAL A 50 17.26 -3.61 -2.76
CA VAL A 50 16.67 -4.90 -3.15
C VAL A 50 17.79 -5.93 -3.30
N THR A 51 17.82 -6.95 -2.43
CA THR A 51 18.93 -7.90 -2.36
C THR A 51 18.63 -9.29 -2.95
N GLY A 52 17.38 -9.55 -3.32
CA GLY A 52 17.02 -10.86 -3.87
C GLY A 52 15.67 -10.85 -4.54
N VAL A 53 15.59 -11.60 -5.64
CA VAL A 53 14.35 -11.95 -6.32
C VAL A 53 14.34 -13.45 -6.55
N SER A 54 13.36 -14.15 -6.00
CA SER A 54 13.18 -15.58 -6.22
C SER A 54 11.74 -15.89 -6.57
N ASN A 55 11.54 -16.95 -7.36
CA ASN A 55 10.23 -17.54 -7.57
C ASN A 55 10.09 -18.72 -6.61
N GLY A 56 8.97 -18.80 -5.91
CA GLY A 56 8.67 -19.90 -5.00
C GLY A 56 7.17 -20.09 -4.85
N SER A 57 6.77 -21.18 -4.19
CA SER A 57 5.41 -21.35 -3.69
C SER A 57 5.37 -20.96 -2.22
N GLY A 58 4.51 -20.01 -1.86
CA GLY A 58 4.26 -19.60 -0.47
C GLY A 58 3.02 -20.29 0.10
N SER A 59 3.04 -20.56 1.41
CA SER A 59 1.89 -21.08 2.17
C SER A 59 1.29 -19.98 3.05
N TRP A 60 -0.04 -19.85 3.08
CA TRP A 60 -0.73 -18.83 3.88
C TRP A 60 -0.83 -19.27 5.36
N GLY A 61 -0.19 -18.54 6.27
CA GLY A 61 -0.46 -18.67 7.70
C GLY A 61 -1.74 -17.93 8.10
N SER A 62 -2.81 -18.65 8.46
CA SER A 62 -4.02 -18.18 9.18
C SER A 62 -4.92 -17.13 8.50
N LEU A 63 -5.02 -17.09 7.17
CA LEU A 63 -5.85 -16.12 6.45
C LEU A 63 -7.15 -16.72 5.89
N PRO A 64 -8.27 -15.97 5.82
CA PRO A 64 -9.46 -16.42 5.14
C PRO A 64 -9.17 -16.54 3.64
N THR A 65 -9.29 -17.75 3.10
CA THR A 65 -9.06 -18.06 1.69
C THR A 65 -10.38 -17.93 0.92
N PRO A 66 -10.52 -16.99 -0.04
CA PRO A 66 -11.77 -16.86 -0.82
C PRO A 66 -12.03 -18.02 -1.78
N ASN A 67 -11.13 -19.00 -1.87
CA ASN A 67 -11.23 -20.17 -2.74
C ASN A 67 -10.61 -21.46 -2.16
N GLY A 68 -10.28 -21.50 -0.86
CA GLY A 68 -9.70 -22.68 -0.21
C GLY A 68 -8.24 -23.02 -0.54
N SER A 69 -7.56 -22.29 -1.45
CA SER A 69 -6.14 -22.55 -1.73
C SER A 69 -5.24 -21.78 -0.76
N THR A 70 -4.45 -22.51 0.02
CA THR A 70 -3.37 -21.98 0.86
C THR A 70 -2.01 -22.02 0.17
N THR A 71 -1.96 -22.23 -1.14
CA THR A 71 -0.71 -22.22 -1.92
C THR A 71 -0.81 -21.21 -3.06
N PHE A 72 0.17 -20.32 -3.16
CA PHE A 72 0.29 -19.36 -4.26
C PHE A 72 1.71 -19.34 -4.79
N VAL A 73 1.86 -19.08 -6.09
CA VAL A 73 3.18 -18.75 -6.65
C VAL A 73 3.50 -17.32 -6.23
N ALA A 74 4.57 -17.18 -5.47
CA ALA A 74 5.12 -15.94 -4.98
C ALA A 74 6.43 -15.63 -5.70
N ARG A 75 6.54 -14.42 -6.24
CA ARG A 75 7.85 -13.82 -6.48
C ARG A 75 8.23 -13.06 -5.23
N THR A 76 9.27 -13.47 -4.53
CA THR A 76 9.75 -12.78 -3.32
C THR A 76 10.75 -11.71 -3.71
N VAL A 77 10.57 -10.50 -3.18
CA VAL A 77 11.47 -9.35 -3.31
C VAL A 77 11.94 -8.98 -1.90
N THR A 78 13.23 -9.16 -1.62
CA THR A 78 13.79 -8.81 -0.31
C THR A 78 14.32 -7.39 -0.33
N VAL A 79 13.88 -6.59 0.65
CA VAL A 79 14.26 -5.19 0.82
C VAL A 79 14.91 -5.02 2.18
N ALA A 80 16.18 -4.66 2.20
CA ALA A 80 16.97 -4.55 3.43
C ALA A 80 17.99 -3.41 3.32
N THR A 81 18.38 -2.86 4.47
CA THR A 81 19.60 -2.05 4.62
C THR A 81 20.77 -2.97 5.00
N ASP A 82 21.99 -2.45 4.93
CA ASP A 82 23.24 -3.19 5.26
C ASP A 82 23.29 -3.70 6.71
N ARG A 83 22.36 -3.25 7.57
CA ARG A 83 22.16 -3.77 8.92
C ARG A 83 20.70 -4.23 9.05
N PRO A 84 20.39 -5.51 8.83
CA PRO A 84 19.05 -6.01 9.15
C PRO A 84 18.75 -5.71 10.62
N GLY A 85 17.56 -5.18 10.90
CA GLY A 85 17.13 -5.01 12.28
C GLY A 85 17.00 -6.38 12.95
N ALA A 86 17.22 -6.46 14.25
CA ALA A 86 16.97 -7.69 15.03
C ALA A 86 15.47 -7.94 15.28
N VAL A 87 14.59 -7.36 14.46
CA VAL A 87 13.14 -7.39 14.59
C VAL A 87 12.53 -8.21 13.46
N GLU A 88 11.29 -8.66 13.65
CA GLU A 88 10.60 -9.49 12.67
C GLU A 88 10.38 -8.69 11.37
N PRO A 89 10.60 -9.29 10.19
CA PRO A 89 10.30 -8.63 8.93
C PRO A 89 8.80 -8.33 8.81
N VAL A 90 8.48 -7.22 8.17
CA VAL A 90 7.11 -6.95 7.70
C VAL A 90 6.98 -7.42 6.27
N THR A 91 5.98 -8.24 5.99
CA THR A 91 5.74 -8.74 4.64
C THR A 91 4.60 -8.00 3.96
N VAL A 92 4.79 -7.54 2.73
CA VAL A 92 3.71 -6.97 1.92
C VAL A 92 3.38 -7.90 0.77
N TYR A 93 2.12 -8.25 0.61
CA TYR A 93 1.63 -9.10 -0.46
C TYR A 93 0.79 -8.30 -1.45
N VAL A 94 1.11 -8.42 -2.72
CA VAL A 94 0.27 -7.94 -3.83
C VAL A 94 -0.39 -9.16 -4.46
N TRP A 95 -1.66 -9.38 -4.12
CA TRP A 95 -2.38 -10.61 -4.40
C TRP A 95 -3.38 -10.44 -5.55
N ASN A 96 -3.27 -11.29 -6.57
CA ASN A 96 -4.24 -11.38 -7.65
C ASN A 96 -5.33 -12.40 -7.31
N ASP A 97 -6.50 -11.94 -6.87
CA ASP A 97 -7.64 -12.81 -6.55
C ASP A 97 -8.51 -13.15 -7.78
N ALA A 98 -7.96 -13.02 -8.99
CA ALA A 98 -8.63 -13.44 -10.22
C ALA A 98 -8.12 -14.80 -10.69
N ALA A 99 -8.96 -15.52 -11.45
CA ALA A 99 -8.57 -16.76 -12.13
C ALA A 99 -7.75 -16.53 -13.42
N ARG A 100 -7.34 -15.28 -13.69
CA ARG A 100 -6.54 -14.88 -14.85
C ARG A 100 -5.24 -14.22 -14.40
N ASN A 101 -4.18 -14.32 -15.20
CA ASN A 101 -2.94 -13.59 -14.94
C ASN A 101 -3.18 -12.07 -15.04
N ARG A 102 -2.40 -11.29 -14.29
CA ARG A 102 -2.47 -9.83 -14.32
C ARG A 102 -1.10 -9.19 -14.37
N SER A 103 -1.03 -8.03 -15.02
CA SER A 103 0.09 -7.12 -14.91
C SER A 103 -0.27 -6.03 -13.90
N VAL A 104 0.58 -5.87 -12.89
CA VAL A 104 0.34 -4.94 -11.78
C VAL A 104 1.58 -4.07 -11.63
N ALA A 105 1.41 -2.75 -11.65
CA ALA A 105 2.52 -1.84 -11.34
C ALA A 105 2.67 -1.73 -9.83
N VAL A 106 3.89 -1.94 -9.33
CA VAL A 106 4.19 -1.84 -7.90
C VAL A 106 5.35 -0.87 -7.71
N ARG A 107 5.12 0.12 -6.84
CA ARG A 107 6.11 1.10 -6.43
C ARG A 107 6.28 1.01 -4.92
N LEU A 108 7.50 0.77 -4.47
CA LEU A 108 7.89 0.77 -3.05
C LEU A 108 8.84 1.93 -2.83
N GLY A 109 8.44 2.87 -1.99
CA GLY A 109 9.23 4.04 -1.62
C GLY A 109 9.51 4.08 -0.13
N VAL A 110 10.62 4.71 0.25
CA VAL A 110 10.92 5.06 1.64
C VAL A 110 10.70 6.55 1.81
N THR A 111 9.82 6.94 2.73
CA THR A 111 9.43 8.36 2.87
C THR A 111 10.59 9.24 3.33
N ARG A 112 11.45 8.73 4.23
CA ARG A 112 12.49 9.54 4.88
C ARG A 112 13.44 10.22 3.87
N ASN A 113 13.72 9.56 2.76
CA ASN A 113 14.62 10.03 1.70
C ASN A 113 13.91 10.21 0.35
N ARG A 114 12.56 10.09 0.32
CA ARG A 114 11.74 10.19 -0.90
C ARG A 114 12.28 9.34 -2.06
N THR A 115 12.81 8.17 -1.73
CA THR A 115 13.49 7.31 -2.69
C THR A 115 12.62 6.10 -3.02
N ALA A 116 12.37 5.89 -4.32
CA ALA A 116 11.80 4.65 -4.82
C ALA A 116 12.88 3.55 -4.78
N VAL A 117 12.64 2.49 -4.02
CA VAL A 117 13.53 1.32 -3.92
C VAL A 117 13.07 0.17 -4.80
N TYR A 118 11.80 0.20 -5.22
CA TYR A 118 11.25 -0.69 -6.24
C TYR A 118 10.23 0.09 -7.07
N ASP A 119 10.30 -0.02 -8.39
CA ASP A 119 9.33 0.58 -9.31
C ASP A 119 9.27 -0.27 -10.58
N ARG A 120 8.35 -1.25 -10.63
CA ARG A 120 8.24 -2.19 -11.75
C ARG A 120 6.81 -2.65 -11.95
N THR A 121 6.47 -2.92 -13.20
CA THR A 121 5.30 -3.75 -13.55
C THR A 121 5.67 -5.23 -13.43
N VAL A 122 4.88 -5.98 -12.67
CA VAL A 122 5.07 -7.40 -12.43
C VAL A 122 3.90 -8.22 -12.97
N ALA A 123 4.21 -9.37 -13.56
CA ALA A 123 3.21 -10.37 -13.86
C ALA A 123 2.87 -11.15 -12.58
N VAL A 124 1.60 -11.11 -12.19
CA VAL A 124 1.05 -11.84 -11.05
C VAL A 124 0.19 -12.97 -11.60
N PRO A 125 0.55 -14.25 -11.35
CA PRO A 125 -0.24 -15.39 -11.82
C PRO A 125 -1.69 -15.35 -11.34
N ALA A 126 -2.59 -16.04 -12.04
CA ALA A 126 -3.93 -16.33 -11.55
C ALA A 126 -3.88 -16.92 -10.13
N ARG A 127 -4.63 -16.33 -9.19
CA ARG A 127 -4.62 -16.70 -7.76
C ARG A 127 -3.21 -16.66 -7.12
N GLY A 128 -2.26 -15.97 -7.73
CA GLY A 128 -0.88 -15.80 -7.29
C GLY A 128 -0.65 -14.47 -6.58
N ALA A 129 0.53 -14.29 -6.01
CA ALA A 129 0.91 -13.01 -5.39
C ALA A 129 2.38 -12.65 -5.66
N VAL A 130 2.74 -11.42 -5.37
CA VAL A 130 4.13 -10.99 -5.21
C VAL A 130 4.35 -10.63 -3.76
N GLU A 131 5.44 -11.11 -3.19
CA GLU A 131 5.80 -10.95 -1.79
C GLU A 131 6.96 -9.97 -1.66
N PHE A 132 6.82 -8.94 -0.85
CA PHE A 132 7.89 -8.00 -0.50
C PHE A 132 8.26 -8.19 0.96
N GLN A 133 9.43 -8.74 1.23
CA GLN A 133 9.95 -8.90 2.59
C GLN A 133 10.76 -7.66 2.97
N LEU A 134 10.18 -6.83 3.84
CA LEU A 134 10.83 -5.63 4.36
C LEU A 134 11.58 -5.99 5.65
N ARG A 135 12.91 -6.03 5.60
CA ARG A 135 13.77 -6.50 6.71
C ARG A 135 14.40 -5.38 7.52
N SER A 136 14.14 -4.12 7.16
CA SER A 136 14.74 -2.96 7.82
C SER A 136 13.66 -1.99 8.28
N PRO A 137 13.61 -1.66 9.58
CA PRO A 137 12.61 -0.73 10.10
C PRO A 137 12.72 0.66 9.47
N ALA A 138 11.70 1.07 8.71
CA ALA A 138 11.59 2.40 8.13
C ALA A 138 10.11 2.76 7.89
N ARG A 139 9.86 3.99 7.41
CA ARG A 139 8.55 4.36 6.87
C ARG A 139 8.53 4.02 5.38
N TYR A 140 7.71 3.05 5.00
CA TYR A 140 7.52 2.62 3.62
C TYR A 140 6.16 3.04 3.11
N VAL A 141 6.09 3.35 1.82
CA VAL A 141 4.84 3.48 1.06
C VAL A 141 4.89 2.43 -0.04
N VAL A 142 3.92 1.53 -0.06
CA VAL A 142 3.74 0.55 -1.13
C VAL A 142 2.52 0.97 -1.94
N ALA A 143 2.73 1.44 -3.16
CA ALA A 143 1.68 1.80 -4.09
C ALA A 143 1.52 0.70 -5.16
N VAL A 144 0.28 0.37 -5.47
CA VAL A 144 -0.12 -0.63 -6.44
C VAL A 144 -1.09 0.00 -7.42
N GLU A 145 -0.86 -0.21 -8.71
CA GLU A 145 -1.79 0.18 -9.77
C GLU A 145 -2.17 -1.04 -10.61
N ALA A 146 -3.47 -1.22 -10.82
CA ALA A 146 -4.02 -2.29 -11.66
C ALA A 146 -5.25 -1.77 -12.40
N ALA A 147 -5.28 -1.95 -13.72
CA ALA A 147 -6.41 -1.56 -14.58
C ALA A 147 -6.89 -0.10 -14.40
N GLY A 148 -5.97 0.82 -14.07
CA GLY A 148 -6.27 2.24 -13.85
C GLY A 148 -6.75 2.58 -12.43
N ASP A 149 -6.97 1.58 -11.57
CA ASP A 149 -7.17 1.78 -10.13
C ASP A 149 -5.83 1.85 -9.40
N ARG A 150 -5.75 2.67 -8.36
CA ARG A 150 -4.53 2.90 -7.56
C ARG A 150 -4.84 2.79 -6.09
N HIS A 151 -3.97 2.08 -5.37
CA HIS A 151 -4.08 1.92 -3.92
C HIS A 151 -2.70 1.92 -3.27
N ALA A 152 -2.62 2.42 -2.04
CA ALA A 152 -1.37 2.41 -1.29
C ALA A 152 -1.56 1.86 0.12
N VAL A 153 -0.49 1.31 0.68
CA VAL A 153 -0.37 1.01 2.11
C VAL A 153 0.87 1.73 2.64
N THR A 154 0.71 2.38 3.79
CA THR A 154 1.83 2.98 4.51
C THR A 154 2.20 2.10 5.70
N LEU A 155 3.48 1.75 5.78
CA LEU A 155 4.07 1.08 6.95
C LEU A 155 4.98 2.06 7.66
N THR A 156 4.93 2.05 8.98
CA THR A 156 5.74 2.89 9.86
C THR A 156 6.84 2.07 10.51
N ARG A 157 7.81 2.74 11.15
CA ARG A 157 8.85 2.04 11.93
C ARG A 157 8.27 1.20 13.06
N ALA A 158 7.12 1.59 13.63
CA ALA A 158 6.47 0.88 14.72
C ALA A 158 5.83 -0.45 14.28
N ASP A 159 5.58 -0.63 12.97
CA ASP A 159 5.11 -1.90 12.42
C ASP A 159 6.17 -3.01 12.44
N PHE A 160 7.45 -2.64 12.63
CA PHE A 160 8.59 -3.54 12.72
C PHE A 160 8.92 -3.82 14.18
N ASP A 161 8.09 -4.63 14.83
CA ASP A 161 8.26 -5.06 16.21
C ASP A 161 8.57 -6.57 16.26
N CYS A 162 8.31 -7.20 17.41
CA CYS A 162 8.50 -8.63 17.57
C CYS A 162 7.36 -9.47 16.99
N ASN A 163 6.29 -8.84 16.51
CA ASN A 163 5.12 -9.52 15.97
C ASN A 163 5.33 -9.84 14.50
N VAL A 164 4.86 -11.03 14.10
CA VAL A 164 4.72 -11.34 12.68
C VAL A 164 3.63 -10.44 12.12
N ARG A 165 3.97 -9.63 11.12
CA ARG A 165 3.05 -8.69 10.48
C ARG A 165 3.07 -8.85 8.96
N SER A 166 1.88 -8.79 8.39
CA SER A 166 1.69 -8.76 6.95
C SER A 166 0.66 -7.71 6.53
N ALA A 167 0.97 -6.96 5.47
CA ALA A 167 0.02 -6.12 4.77
C ALA A 167 -0.33 -6.75 3.43
N TRP A 168 -1.60 -6.67 3.05
CA TRP A 168 -2.16 -7.30 1.88
C TRP A 168 -2.80 -6.25 1.02
N ILE A 169 -2.44 -6.21 -0.25
CA ILE A 169 -3.13 -5.43 -1.28
C ILE A 169 -3.70 -6.45 -2.26
N ARG A 170 -5.03 -6.60 -2.22
CA ARG A 170 -5.79 -7.50 -3.09
C ARG A 170 -6.20 -6.75 -4.34
N VAL A 171 -5.95 -7.38 -5.49
CA VAL A 171 -6.52 -7.01 -6.78
C VAL A 171 -7.70 -7.95 -7.06
N GLY A 172 -8.92 -7.44 -6.93
CA GLY A 172 -10.16 -8.22 -7.05
C GLY A 172 -10.51 -8.64 -8.47
N PRO A 173 -11.35 -9.67 -8.69
CA PRO A 173 -11.79 -10.10 -10.03
C PRO A 173 -12.39 -8.99 -10.90
N ASP A 174 -13.00 -8.00 -10.25
CA ASP A 174 -13.60 -6.75 -10.76
C ASP A 174 -12.60 -5.60 -10.92
N ASP A 175 -11.30 -5.91 -10.77
CA ASP A 175 -10.17 -4.99 -10.88
C ASP A 175 -10.09 -3.92 -9.77
N ARG A 176 -10.97 -3.98 -8.77
CA ARG A 176 -10.88 -3.11 -7.58
C ARG A 176 -9.74 -3.51 -6.66
N LEU A 177 -9.05 -2.51 -6.14
CA LEU A 177 -8.04 -2.67 -5.11
C LEU A 177 -8.65 -2.54 -3.70
N SER A 178 -8.12 -3.33 -2.78
CA SER A 178 -8.48 -3.28 -1.35
C SER A 178 -7.30 -3.76 -0.52
N ASP A 179 -7.13 -3.27 0.71
CA ASP A 179 -6.09 -3.75 1.60
C ASP A 179 -6.58 -4.36 2.90
N ARG A 180 -5.68 -5.09 3.55
CA ARG A 180 -5.86 -5.58 4.92
C ARG A 180 -4.50 -5.76 5.58
N THR A 181 -4.40 -5.43 6.86
CA THR A 181 -3.20 -5.70 7.67
C THR A 181 -3.50 -6.71 8.75
N ILE A 182 -2.59 -7.65 8.97
CA ILE A 182 -2.70 -8.73 9.94
C ILE A 182 -1.40 -8.83 10.70
N ALA A 183 -1.50 -8.87 12.03
CA ALA A 183 -0.37 -9.02 12.92
C ALA A 183 -0.71 -10.03 14.02
N THR A 184 0.27 -10.82 14.42
CA THR A 184 0.18 -11.52 15.71
C THR A 184 0.21 -10.50 16.83
N THR A 185 -0.42 -10.80 17.96
CA THR A 185 -0.33 -9.97 19.17
C THR A 185 0.44 -10.73 20.24
N MET A 186 1.72 -10.40 20.38
CA MET A 186 2.60 -10.82 21.46
C MET A 186 3.04 -9.61 22.26
N ALA A 187 3.30 -9.81 23.56
CA ALA A 187 3.88 -8.79 24.40
C ALA A 187 5.36 -8.60 24.04
N CYS A 188 5.66 -7.63 23.16
CA CYS A 188 7.05 -7.29 22.84
C CYS A 188 7.73 -6.70 24.07
N ARG A 189 8.88 -7.27 24.45
CA ARG A 189 9.75 -6.61 25.41
C ARG A 189 10.25 -5.32 24.78
N ALA A 190 10.16 -4.20 25.52
CA ALA A 190 10.84 -2.98 25.13
C ALA A 190 12.35 -3.29 25.02
N ALA A 191 12.94 -2.95 23.88
CA ALA A 191 14.39 -2.94 23.75
C ALA A 191 14.92 -1.91 24.77
N ARG A 192 15.76 -2.37 25.71
CA ARG A 192 16.52 -1.51 26.62
C ARG A 192 17.67 -0.85 25.88
#